data_AF-A0A7J4SJQ1-F1
#
_entry.id   AF-A0A7J4SJQ1-F1
#
_cell.length_a   1.000
_cell.length_b   1.000
_cell.length_c   1.000
_cell.angle_alpha   90.00
_cell.angle_beta   90.00
_cell.angle_gamma   90.00
#
_symmetry.space_group_name_H-M   'P 1'
#
loop_
_entity.id
_entity.type
_entity.pdbx_description
1 polymer ?
#
loop_
_entity_poly.entity_id
_entity_poly.type
_entity_poly.pdbx_seq_one_letter_code
_entity_poly.pdbx_strand_id
1 'polypeptide(L)' 'MTGGTNQQNDVSSILVDKTIASLIHQRLIETNLLDYRFKIKDIGNQVAIPIVNLEQLKQLNWFNDDSFVT' A
#
# COMPACT_ATOMS: atom_id res chain seq x y z
N MET A 1 6.56 -6.14 20.44
CA MET A 1 7.24 -6.08 19.13
C MET A 1 7.55 -4.63 18.85
N THR A 2 8.83 -4.25 18.88
CA THR A 2 9.26 -2.86 18.76
C THR A 2 9.42 -2.51 17.28
N GLY A 3 8.36 -1.99 16.67
CA GLY A 3 8.37 -1.56 15.28
C GLY A 3 9.06 -0.20 15.16
N GLY A 4 10.34 -0.20 14.82
CA GLY A 4 11.06 1.02 14.44
C GLY A 4 10.57 1.52 13.09
N THR A 5 9.97 2.70 13.07
CA THR A 5 9.64 3.45 11.85
C THR A 5 10.93 4.03 11.27
N ASN A 6 11.53 3.35 10.29
CA ASN A 6 12.57 3.95 9.46
C ASN A 6 11.91 4.94 8.49
N GLN A 7 11.70 6.19 8.94
CA GLN A 7 11.47 7.34 8.06
C GLN A 7 12.78 7.63 7.31
N GLN A 8 13.01 6.92 6.21
CA GLN A 8 13.98 7.35 5.20
C GLN A 8 13.19 7.74 3.95
N ASN A 9 12.97 9.05 3.83
CA ASN A 9 12.12 9.77 2.86
C ASN A 9 10.63 9.65 3.19
N ASP A 10 9.96 10.80 3.32
CA ASP A 10 8.57 11.06 3.73
C ASP A 10 7.49 10.45 2.81
N VAL A 11 7.64 9.18 2.46
CA VAL A 11 6.77 8.45 1.54
C VAL A 11 6.06 7.37 2.32
N SER A 12 4.78 7.60 2.59
CA SER A 12 3.91 6.54 3.07
C SER A 12 3.77 5.49 1.98
N SER A 13 4.03 4.23 2.31
CA SER A 13 3.85 3.11 1.38
C SER A 13 3.12 1.98 2.09
N ILE A 14 2.26 1.27 1.37
CA ILE A 14 1.68 0.03 1.85
C ILE A 14 2.48 -1.16 1.36
N LEU A 15 2.64 -2.14 2.23
CA LEU A 15 3.22 -3.43 1.88
C LEU A 15 2.08 -4.38 1.56
N VAL A 16 2.12 -4.94 0.35
CA VAL A 16 1.10 -5.90 -0.11
C VAL A 16 1.77 -7.11 -0.74
N ASP A 17 1.19 -8.28 -0.53
CA ASP A 17 1.65 -9.50 -1.17
C ASP A 17 1.52 -9.42 -2.69
N LYS A 18 2.51 -9.97 -3.40
CA LYS A 18 2.55 -9.95 -4.87
C LYS A 18 1.32 -10.57 -5.53
N THR A 19 0.66 -11.52 -4.86
CA THR A 19 -0.56 -12.19 -5.33
C THR A 19 -1.74 -11.24 -5.49
N ILE A 20 -1.85 -10.25 -4.60
CA ILE A 20 -2.93 -9.25 -4.59
C ILE A 20 -2.46 -7.85 -5.04
N ALA A 21 -1.16 -7.67 -5.25
CA ALA A 21 -0.54 -6.38 -5.57
C ALA A 21 -1.18 -5.67 -6.76
N SER A 22 -1.47 -6.40 -7.85
CA SER A 22 -2.09 -5.82 -9.05
C SER A 22 -3.48 -5.25 -8.74
N LEU A 23 -4.26 -5.96 -7.92
CA LEU A 23 -5.59 -5.54 -7.51
C LEU A 23 -5.54 -4.31 -6.62
N ILE A 24 -4.67 -4.31 -5.61
CA ILE A 24 -4.51 -3.17 -4.71
C ILE A 24 -4.00 -1.94 -5.47
N HIS A 25 -3.06 -2.14 -6.40
CA HIS A 25 -2.56 -1.07 -7.26
C HIS A 25 -3.69 -0.44 -8.08
N GLN A 26 -4.56 -1.24 -8.69
CA GLN A 26 -5.71 -0.73 -9.43
C GLN A 26 -6.67 0.06 -8.53
N ARG A 27 -6.97 -0.44 -7.33
CA ARG A 27 -7.83 0.25 -6.35
C ARG A 27 -7.25 1.61 -5.93
N LEU A 28 -5.93 1.70 -5.74
CA LEU A 28 -5.25 2.95 -5.41
C LEU A 28 -5.33 3.97 -6.55
N ILE A 29 -5.31 3.52 -7.81
CA ILE A 29 -5.52 4.39 -8.98
C ILE A 29 -6.97 4.88 -9.00
N GLU A 30 -7.95 3.99 -8.85
CA GLU A 30 -9.39 4.32 -8.86
C GLU A 30 -9.76 5.33 -7.77
N THR A 31 -9.07 5.28 -6.64
CA THR A 31 -9.30 6.16 -5.48
C THR A 31 -8.37 7.37 -5.44
N ASN A 32 -7.52 7.55 -6.44
CA ASN A 32 -6.52 8.63 -6.53
C ASN A 32 -5.59 8.72 -5.30
N LEU A 33 -5.26 7.55 -4.73
CA LEU A 33 -4.39 7.43 -3.56
C LEU A 33 -2.97 6.99 -3.89
N LEU A 34 -2.70 6.59 -5.14
CA LEU A 34 -1.37 6.22 -5.59
C LEU A 34 -0.46 7.45 -5.69
N ASP A 35 0.72 7.41 -5.05
CA ASP A 35 1.70 8.48 -5.20
C ASP A 35 2.62 8.23 -6.41
N TYR A 36 2.26 8.81 -7.55
CA TYR A 36 3.00 8.71 -8.80
C TYR A 36 4.40 9.31 -8.78
N ARG A 37 4.75 10.09 -7.75
CA ARG A 37 6.10 10.66 -7.62
C ARG A 37 7.14 9.60 -7.28
N PHE A 38 6.70 8.46 -6.74
CA PHE A 38 7.55 7.37 -6.30
C PHE A 38 7.28 6.08 -7.07
N LYS A 39 8.32 5.28 -7.22
CA LYS A 39 8.21 3.96 -7.85
C LYS A 39 7.85 2.91 -6.81
N ILE A 40 7.02 1.95 -7.21
CA ILE A 40 6.74 0.74 -6.44
C ILE A 40 8.06 -0.01 -6.22
N LYS A 41 8.34 -0.41 -4.98
CA LYS A 41 9.54 -1.18 -4.64
C LYS A 41 9.20 -2.64 -4.45
N ASP A 42 9.99 -3.52 -5.05
CA ASP A 42 9.91 -4.96 -4.82
C ASP A 42 10.65 -5.32 -3.53
N ILE A 43 9.97 -6.03 -2.62
CA ILE A 43 10.52 -6.47 -1.33
C ILE A 43 10.21 -7.95 -1.15
N GLY A 44 10.88 -8.79 -1.93
CA GLY A 44 10.80 -10.25 -1.80
C GLY A 44 9.45 -10.80 -2.25
N ASN A 45 8.63 -11.29 -1.32
CA ASN A 45 7.26 -11.76 -1.63
C ASN A 45 6.22 -10.64 -1.64
N GLN A 46 6.61 -9.44 -1.22
CA GLN A 46 5.73 -8.28 -1.13
C GLN A 46 6.22 -7.16 -2.05
N VAL A 47 5.34 -6.21 -2.31
CA VAL A 47 5.67 -4.95 -2.96
C VAL A 47 5.25 -3.79 -2.07
N ALA A 48 6.08 -2.76 -2.01
CA ALA A 48 5.76 -1.50 -1.37
C ALA A 48 5.17 -0.55 -2.42
N ILE A 49 3.87 -0.27 -2.31
CA ILE A 49 3.17 0.67 -3.18
C ILE A 49 3.10 2.02 -2.47
N PRO A 50 3.65 3.10 -3.06
CA PRO A 50 3.65 4.42 -2.44
C PRO A 50 2.25 5.04 -2.50
N ILE A 51 1.83 5.67 -1.41
CA ILE A 51 0.51 6.27 -1.25
C ILE A 51 0.62 7.74 -0.82
N VAL A 52 -0.33 8.55 -1.25
CA VAL A 52 -0.38 9.98 -0.92
C VAL A 52 -0.91 10.23 0.50
N ASN A 53 -1.82 9.38 0.99
CA ASN A 53 -2.46 9.54 2.29
C ASN A 53 -2.92 8.22 2.90
N LEU A 54 -2.33 7.84 4.05
CA LEU A 54 -2.67 6.62 4.79
C LEU A 54 -4.04 6.71 5.48
N GLU A 55 -4.46 7.88 5.94
CA GLU A 55 -5.73 8.05 6.64
C GLU A 55 -6.91 7.85 5.71
N GLN A 56 -6.82 8.38 4.48
CA GLN A 56 -7.84 8.14 3.45
C GLN A 56 -7.90 6.66 3.04
N LEU A 57 -6.73 6.02 2.92
CA LEU A 57 -6.67 4.59 2.62
C LEU A 57 -7.40 3.74 3.68
N LYS A 58 -7.22 4.05 4.96
CA LYS A 58 -7.88 3.35 6.09
C LYS A 58 -9.40 3.56 6.13
N GLN A 59 -9.92 4.60 5.49
CA GLN A 59 -11.35 4.85 5.36
C GLN A 59 -11.99 4.05 4.22
N LEU A 60 -11.20 3.43 3.34
CA LEU A 60 -11.73 2.64 2.25
C LEU A 60 -12.20 1.27 2.75
N ASN A 61 -13.45 0.95 2.43
CA ASN A 61 -14.11 -0.28 2.88
C ASN A 61 -13.35 -1.55 2.52
N TRP A 62 -12.64 -1.55 1.38
CA TRP A 62 -11.86 -2.68 0.91
C TRP A 62 -10.51 -2.83 1.61
N PHE A 63 -9.98 -1.80 2.28
CA PHE A 63 -8.65 -1.87 2.90
C PHE A 63 -8.64 -2.75 4.17
N ASN A 64 -9.75 -2.75 4.91
CA ASN A 64 -9.96 -3.62 6.07
C ASN A 64 -10.77 -4.88 5.72
N ASP A 65 -10.97 -5.14 4.43
CA ASP A 65 -11.76 -6.28 4.00
C ASP A 65 -10.89 -7.53 4.02
N ASP A 66 -11.08 -8.36 5.05
CA ASP A 66 -10.38 -9.63 5.25
C ASP A 66 -10.66 -10.67 4.12
N SER A 67 -11.55 -10.33 3.17
CA SER A 67 -11.91 -11.20 2.04
C SER A 67 -10.78 -11.49 1.05
N PHE A 68 -9.59 -10.91 1.21
CA PHE A 68 -8.41 -11.25 0.40
C PHE A 68 -7.67 -12.52 0.87
N VAL A 69 -8.16 -13.14 1.95
CA VAL A 69 -7.62 -14.39 2.51
C VAL A 69 -8.67 -15.49 2.37
N THR A 70 -8.72 -16.17 1.22
CA THR A 70 -9.38 -17.47 1.08
C THR A 70 -8.54 -18.36 0.21
#